data_AF-A0A6J1WAR5-F1
#
_entry.id   AF-A0A6J1WAR5-F1
#
_cell.length_a   1.000
_cell.length_b   1.000
_cell.length_c   1.000
_cell.angle_alpha   90.00
_cell.angle_beta   90.00
_cell.angle_gamma   90.00
#
_symmetry.space_group_name_H-M   'P 1'
#
loop_
_entity.id
_entity.type
_entity.pdbx_description
1 polymer ?
#
loop_
_entity_poly.entity_id
_entity_poly.type
_entity_poly.pdbx_seq_one_letter_code
_entity_poly.pdbx_strand_id
1 'polypeptide(L)'
;MAIGKRLTTLPTKEQKTQRLISELSLLNHKLPARVWLPTAGFDHHVVRVPHTQAVVLNSKDKAPYLIYVEALECENFDTTSVPARIPENRIRSTRSVENLPECGITYEQRASSFTTVPNYDNDDEAWSVDDIGELQVELPELHTSSCDNISQFSVDSITSQESKEPVFIAAGDIRRRLSEQLAHTPTSFKRDPEDPSAVALKEPWQEKVRRIREGSPYGHLPNWRLLSMIVKCGDDLRQELLAFQVLKQLQVRK
;
A
#
# COMPACT_ATOMS: atom_id res chain seq x y z
N MET A 1 -6.84 -5.56 25.44
CA MET A 1 -6.99 -7.01 25.10
C MET A 1 -8.43 -7.48 24.88
N ALA A 2 -9.45 -6.61 24.85
CA ALA A 2 -10.84 -7.06 24.70
C ALA A 2 -11.19 -7.50 23.26
N ILE A 3 -10.56 -6.88 22.25
CA ILE A 3 -10.79 -7.22 20.83
C ILE A 3 -10.39 -8.67 20.55
N GLY A 4 -9.17 -9.08 20.91
CA GLY A 4 -8.71 -10.46 20.69
C GLY A 4 -9.60 -11.53 21.33
N LYS A 5 -10.13 -11.30 22.54
CA LYS A 5 -11.10 -12.21 23.18
C LYS A 5 -12.42 -12.32 22.43
N ARG A 6 -12.85 -11.26 21.73
CA ARG A 6 -14.05 -11.30 20.87
C ARG A 6 -13.79 -12.02 19.55
N LEU A 7 -12.54 -12.07 19.08
CA LEU A 7 -12.20 -12.78 17.85
C LEU A 7 -12.20 -14.30 18.05
N THR A 8 -11.94 -14.80 19.25
CA THR A 8 -11.94 -16.26 19.52
C THR A 8 -13.32 -16.89 19.44
N THR A 9 -14.40 -16.12 19.50
CA THR A 9 -15.78 -16.64 19.38
C THR A 9 -16.19 -16.91 17.94
N LEU A 10 -15.43 -16.42 16.97
CA LEU A 10 -15.74 -16.56 15.55
C LEU A 10 -15.01 -17.79 14.98
N PRO A 11 -15.65 -18.62 14.15
CA PRO A 11 -15.02 -19.82 13.60
C PRO A 11 -14.02 -19.52 12.48
N THR A 12 -14.38 -18.66 11.51
CA THR A 12 -13.57 -18.44 10.30
C THR A 12 -12.65 -17.24 10.41
N LYS A 13 -11.53 -17.28 9.68
CA LYS A 13 -10.53 -16.20 9.65
C LYS A 13 -11.08 -14.92 9.04
N GLU A 14 -11.93 -15.05 8.03
CA GLU A 14 -12.57 -13.95 7.31
C GLU A 14 -13.50 -13.20 8.26
N GLN A 15 -14.31 -13.92 9.03
CA GLN A 15 -15.18 -13.33 10.05
C GLN A 15 -14.37 -12.65 11.15
N LYS A 16 -13.29 -13.28 11.62
CA LYS A 16 -12.37 -12.67 12.60
C LYS A 16 -11.76 -11.38 12.06
N THR A 17 -11.29 -11.38 10.81
CA THR A 17 -10.69 -10.22 10.16
C THR A 17 -11.70 -9.10 9.98
N GLN A 18 -12.91 -9.41 9.49
CA GLN A 18 -13.97 -8.41 9.34
C GLN A 18 -14.36 -7.78 10.69
N ARG A 19 -14.50 -8.60 11.73
CA ARG A 19 -14.79 -8.10 13.08
C ARG A 19 -13.65 -7.24 13.62
N LEU A 20 -12.40 -7.65 13.41
CA LEU A 20 -11.21 -6.88 13.79
C LEU A 20 -11.22 -5.50 13.13
N ILE A 21 -11.50 -5.43 11.83
CA ILE A 21 -11.58 -4.16 11.08
C ILE A 21 -12.63 -3.24 11.70
N SER A 22 -13.85 -3.74 11.99
CA SER A 22 -14.90 -2.94 12.62
C SER A 22 -14.53 -2.44 14.03
N GLU A 23 -13.91 -3.30 14.84
CA GLU A 23 -13.49 -2.94 16.20
C GLU A 23 -12.35 -1.91 16.21
N LEU A 24 -11.41 -2.01 15.27
CA LEU A 24 -10.34 -1.02 15.10
C LEU A 24 -10.85 0.30 14.52
N SER A 25 -11.88 0.26 13.65
CA SER A 25 -12.56 1.46 13.18
C SER A 25 -13.18 2.23 14.35
N LEU A 26 -13.86 1.53 15.27
CA LEU A 26 -14.39 2.13 16.50
C LEU A 26 -13.29 2.71 17.41
N LEU A 27 -12.11 2.08 17.45
CA LEU A 27 -10.98 2.56 18.23
C LEU A 27 -10.47 3.92 17.73
N ASN A 28 -10.53 4.19 16.42
CA ASN A 28 -10.10 5.47 15.84
C ASN A 28 -10.94 6.67 16.30
N HIS A 29 -12.16 6.47 16.82
CA HIS A 29 -12.92 7.56 17.43
C HIS A 29 -12.31 8.07 18.74
N LYS A 30 -11.46 7.25 19.39
CA LYS A 30 -10.73 7.61 20.61
C LYS A 30 -9.32 8.11 20.32
N LEU A 31 -8.93 8.21 19.05
CA LEU A 31 -7.61 8.67 18.62
C LEU A 31 -7.73 10.02 17.88
N PRO A 32 -6.71 10.90 17.95
CA PRO A 32 -5.47 10.77 18.74
C PRO A 32 -5.68 10.80 20.26
N ALA A 33 -4.80 10.14 20.99
CA ALA A 33 -4.80 10.14 22.45
C ALA A 33 -3.36 10.07 22.99
N ARG A 34 -3.20 10.32 24.29
CA ARG A 34 -1.94 10.13 25.02
C ARG A 34 -1.66 8.66 25.26
N VAL A 35 -1.44 7.92 24.18
CA VAL A 35 -1.14 6.49 24.18
C VAL A 35 0.01 6.22 23.22
N TRP A 36 0.86 5.27 23.57
CA TRP A 36 2.06 4.89 22.81
C TRP A 36 2.18 3.38 22.70
N LEU A 37 3.07 2.93 21.82
CA LEU A 37 3.41 1.52 21.66
C LEU A 37 4.78 1.25 22.29
N PRO A 38 4.86 0.44 23.36
CA PRO A 38 6.13 0.12 24.03
C PRO A 38 7.14 -0.61 23.13
N THR A 39 6.69 -1.13 21.98
CA THR A 39 7.56 -1.80 21.00
C THR A 39 8.38 -0.84 20.15
N ALA A 40 8.04 0.46 20.12
CA ALA A 40 8.82 1.45 19.39
C ALA A 40 10.03 1.90 20.23
N GLY A 41 11.16 2.15 19.56
CA GLY A 41 12.37 2.68 20.20
C GLY A 41 12.42 4.21 20.31
N PHE A 42 11.29 4.89 20.18
CA PHE A 42 11.18 6.35 20.19
C PHE A 42 9.85 6.79 20.80
N ASP A 43 9.84 8.00 21.38
CA ASP A 43 8.66 8.61 21.99
C ASP A 43 7.67 9.06 20.90
N HIS A 44 6.40 8.73 21.07
CA HIS A 44 5.38 9.04 20.08
C HIS A 44 3.96 9.00 20.63
N HIS A 45 3.06 9.66 19.91
CA HIS A 45 1.62 9.59 20.13
C HIS A 45 0.96 8.79 19.02
N VAL A 46 0.11 7.83 19.37
CA VAL A 46 -0.72 7.13 18.38
C VAL A 46 -1.83 8.04 17.91
N VAL A 47 -1.89 8.25 16.60
CA VAL A 47 -2.87 9.16 15.97
C VAL A 47 -3.95 8.44 15.19
N ARG A 48 -3.66 7.25 14.64
CA ARG A 48 -4.61 6.48 13.83
C ARG A 48 -4.19 5.03 13.71
N VAL A 49 -5.17 4.15 13.53
CA VAL A 49 -4.98 2.75 13.16
C VAL A 49 -5.66 2.51 11.80
N PRO A 50 -4.91 2.28 10.71
CA PRO A 50 -5.48 1.91 9.40
C PRO A 50 -6.15 0.53 9.49
N HIS A 51 -7.40 0.52 9.95
CA HIS A 51 -8.14 -0.69 10.27
C HIS A 51 -8.28 -1.66 9.10
N THR A 52 -8.43 -1.15 7.86
CA THR A 52 -8.53 -1.97 6.63
C THR A 52 -7.28 -2.77 6.31
N GLN A 53 -6.14 -2.43 6.93
CA GLN A 53 -4.87 -3.13 6.73
C GLN A 53 -4.60 -4.19 7.80
N ALA A 54 -5.42 -4.25 8.86
CA ALA A 54 -5.27 -5.23 9.91
C ALA A 54 -5.67 -6.63 9.42
N VAL A 55 -4.99 -7.66 9.92
CA VAL A 55 -5.25 -9.03 9.50
C VAL A 55 -5.07 -10.04 10.62
N VAL A 56 -5.95 -11.04 10.66
CA VAL A 56 -5.83 -12.15 11.60
C VAL A 56 -4.87 -13.18 11.03
N LEU A 57 -3.91 -13.62 11.84
CA LEU A 57 -2.91 -14.61 11.48
C LEU A 57 -3.41 -16.02 11.78
N ASN A 58 -2.86 -17.00 11.06
CA ASN A 58 -3.31 -18.38 11.15
C ASN A 58 -2.89 -18.98 12.51
N SER A 59 -3.86 -19.24 13.39
CA SER A 59 -3.66 -20.09 14.57
C SER A 59 -4.99 -20.66 15.04
N LYS A 60 -4.95 -21.90 15.52
CA LYS A 60 -6.10 -22.75 15.79
C LYS A 60 -7.11 -22.12 16.78
N ASP A 61 -6.65 -21.52 17.88
CA ASP A 61 -7.55 -21.13 18.98
C ASP A 61 -7.43 -19.68 19.48
N LYS A 62 -6.25 -19.05 19.39
CA LYS A 62 -5.99 -17.74 20.04
C LYS A 62 -6.08 -16.52 19.11
N ALA A 63 -6.18 -16.75 17.80
CA ALA A 63 -6.40 -15.73 16.78
C ALA A 63 -5.49 -14.48 16.93
N PRO A 64 -4.15 -14.61 16.93
CA PRO A 64 -3.25 -13.48 16.92
C PRO A 64 -3.46 -12.68 15.65
N TYR A 65 -3.29 -11.36 15.74
CA TYR A 65 -3.59 -10.48 14.64
C TYR A 65 -2.53 -9.39 14.48
N LEU A 66 -2.21 -9.07 13.23
CA LEU A 66 -1.28 -8.02 12.84
C LEU A 66 -2.05 -6.72 12.66
N ILE A 67 -1.55 -5.65 13.28
CA ILE A 67 -2.06 -4.28 13.09
C ILE A 67 -0.92 -3.36 12.67
N TYR A 68 -1.28 -2.37 11.86
CA TYR A 68 -0.42 -1.23 11.57
C TYR A 68 -0.94 -0.03 12.34
N VAL A 69 -0.05 0.80 12.86
CA VAL A 69 -0.39 1.94 13.71
C VAL A 69 0.38 3.15 13.22
N GLU A 70 -0.35 4.23 12.99
CA GLU A 70 0.22 5.53 12.65
C GLU A 70 0.53 6.30 13.92
N ALA A 71 1.76 6.76 14.01
CA ALA A 71 2.28 7.47 15.16
C ALA A 71 2.94 8.78 14.72
N LEU A 72 2.85 9.79 15.57
CA LEU A 72 3.64 11.02 15.44
C LEU A 72 4.75 10.99 16.48
N GLU A 73 5.99 10.98 15.98
CA GLU A 73 7.21 11.05 16.78
C GLU A 73 7.28 12.41 17.52
N CYS A 74 7.67 12.34 18.78
CA CYS A 74 7.88 13.50 19.64
C CYS A 74 9.17 13.33 20.44
N GLU A 75 9.78 14.42 20.87
CA GLU A 75 11.04 14.38 21.63
C GLU A 75 10.85 13.79 23.03
N ASN A 76 9.72 14.10 23.66
CA ASN A 76 9.39 13.62 25.00
C ASN A 76 7.88 13.41 25.11
N PHE A 77 7.49 12.17 25.41
CA PHE A 77 6.09 11.77 25.56
C PHE A 77 5.37 12.48 26.71
N ASP A 78 6.08 12.80 27.79
CA ASP A 78 5.49 13.36 28.99
C ASP A 78 5.17 14.86 28.88
N THR A 79 6.00 15.60 28.16
CA THR A 79 5.87 17.06 28.04
C THR A 79 5.04 17.48 26.82
N THR A 80 5.08 16.71 25.74
CA THR A 80 4.40 17.06 24.49
C THR A 80 2.88 16.87 24.61
N SER A 81 2.11 17.83 24.12
CA SER A 81 0.64 17.73 24.08
C SER A 81 0.17 16.74 23.01
N VAL A 82 -1.01 16.13 23.23
CA VAL A 82 -1.62 15.21 22.26
C VAL A 82 -1.91 15.95 20.93
N PRO A 83 -1.55 15.37 19.78
CA PRO A 83 -1.85 15.95 18.48
C PRO A 83 -3.36 16.18 18.25
N ALA A 84 -3.70 17.27 17.57
CA ALA A 84 -5.08 17.54 17.18
C ALA A 84 -5.59 16.54 16.13
N ARG A 85 -6.88 16.18 16.22
CA ARG A 85 -7.52 15.27 15.28
C ARG A 85 -7.72 15.95 13.92
N ILE A 86 -7.16 15.37 12.86
CA ILE A 86 -7.40 15.82 11.48
C ILE A 86 -8.59 15.02 10.91
N PRO A 87 -9.69 15.68 10.47
CA PRO A 87 -10.82 15.00 9.86
C PRO A 87 -10.42 14.25 8.57
N GLU A 88 -10.95 13.04 8.37
CA GLU A 88 -10.60 12.22 7.19
C GLU A 88 -11.08 12.83 5.86
N ASN A 89 -12.08 13.72 5.89
CA ASN A 89 -12.73 14.31 4.69
C ASN A 89 -12.13 15.63 4.18
N ARG A 90 -10.92 16.04 4.61
CA ARG A 90 -10.30 17.22 3.99
C ARG A 90 -9.83 16.85 2.58
N ILE A 91 -10.72 17.06 1.61
CA ILE A 91 -10.39 17.19 0.19
C ILE A 91 -9.08 17.97 0.12
N ARG A 92 -8.10 17.42 -0.60
CA ARG A 92 -6.82 18.07 -0.87
C ARG A 92 -7.12 19.46 -1.42
N SER A 93 -7.14 20.47 -0.56
CA SER A 93 -7.15 21.85 -0.99
C SER A 93 -5.79 22.01 -1.65
N THR A 94 -5.80 21.96 -2.97
CA THR A 94 -4.66 22.37 -3.78
C THR A 94 -4.27 23.74 -3.27
N ARG A 95 -3.06 23.87 -2.74
CA ARG A 95 -2.48 25.18 -2.41
C ARG A 95 -2.33 25.94 -3.72
N SER A 96 -3.35 26.69 -4.08
CA SER A 96 -3.34 27.60 -5.23
C SER A 96 -3.69 29.01 -4.75
N VAL A 97 -2.84 29.57 -3.87
CA VAL A 97 -2.96 30.97 -3.40
C VAL A 97 -1.63 31.73 -3.35
N GLU A 98 -0.54 31.24 -3.93
CA GLU A 98 0.75 31.95 -3.91
C GLU A 98 1.07 32.74 -5.19
N ASN A 99 0.14 32.92 -6.13
CA ASN A 99 0.36 33.74 -7.33
C ASN A 99 -0.86 34.60 -7.70
N LEU A 100 -1.24 35.54 -6.83
CA LEU A 100 -2.09 36.66 -7.23
C LEU A 100 -1.36 37.98 -6.94
N PRO A 101 -1.25 38.90 -7.93
CA PRO A 101 -0.72 40.22 -7.67
C PRO A 101 -1.68 40.99 -6.75
N GLU A 102 -1.09 41.68 -5.79
CA GLU A 102 -1.72 42.47 -4.74
C GLU A 102 -2.57 43.60 -5.35
N CYS A 103 -3.89 43.42 -5.40
CA CYS A 103 -4.82 44.51 -5.71
C CYS A 103 -5.55 44.89 -4.43
N GLY A 104 -5.12 46.01 -3.84
CA GLY A 104 -5.67 46.53 -2.60
C GLY A 104 -7.13 46.95 -2.77
N ILE A 105 -7.99 46.43 -1.91
CA ILE A 105 -9.31 47.00 -1.64
C ILE A 105 -9.64 46.82 -0.17
N THR A 106 -9.95 47.95 0.44
CA THR A 106 -10.20 48.18 1.86
C THR A 106 -11.49 47.52 2.36
N TYR A 107 -11.50 47.30 3.67
CA TYR A 107 -12.59 46.83 4.50
C TYR A 107 -13.92 47.59 4.24
N GLU A 108 -15.01 46.81 4.25
CA GLU A 108 -16.45 47.15 4.29
C GLU A 108 -17.22 46.61 3.09
N GLN A 109 -17.80 45.41 3.25
CA GLN A 109 -19.21 45.12 2.93
C GLN A 109 -19.52 43.64 3.21
N ARG A 110 -20.13 43.43 4.37
CA ARG A 110 -20.84 42.22 4.75
C ARG A 110 -22.31 42.43 4.38
N ALA A 111 -22.80 41.81 3.31
CA ALA A 111 -24.19 41.38 3.17
C ALA A 111 -24.41 40.66 1.83
N SER A 112 -25.13 39.55 1.91
CA SER A 112 -25.86 38.82 0.88
C SER A 112 -26.09 39.56 -0.44
N SER A 113 -25.69 38.96 -1.56
CA SER A 113 -26.34 39.12 -2.87
C SER A 113 -25.93 37.97 -3.79
N PHE A 114 -26.90 37.13 -4.12
CA PHE A 114 -26.85 36.18 -5.23
C PHE A 114 -26.96 36.99 -6.52
N THR A 115 -25.91 37.01 -7.33
CA THR A 115 -25.89 37.71 -8.62
C THR A 115 -26.13 36.71 -9.74
N THR A 116 -27.37 36.65 -10.24
CA THR A 116 -27.70 36.01 -11.51
C THR A 116 -27.09 36.82 -12.63
N VAL A 117 -26.18 36.23 -13.41
CA VAL A 117 -25.73 36.83 -14.67
C VAL A 117 -26.84 36.68 -15.73
N PRO A 118 -27.14 37.72 -16.53
CA PRO A 118 -28.13 37.63 -17.59
C PRO A 118 -27.66 36.69 -18.70
N ASN A 119 -28.56 35.80 -19.12
CA ASN A 119 -28.41 34.94 -20.27
C ASN A 119 -28.65 35.79 -21.54
N TYR A 120 -27.58 36.11 -22.27
CA TYR A 120 -27.71 36.58 -23.65
C TYR A 120 -27.66 35.36 -24.55
N ASP A 121 -28.84 34.90 -24.97
CA ASP A 121 -29.00 34.08 -26.17
C ASP A 121 -28.53 34.90 -27.37
N ASN A 122 -27.47 34.42 -28.01
CA ASN A 122 -27.16 34.72 -29.41
C ASN A 122 -26.54 33.46 -30.02
N ASP A 123 -27.36 32.42 -30.16
CA ASP A 123 -27.11 31.31 -31.06
C ASP A 123 -27.16 31.84 -32.49
N ASP A 124 -26.17 31.46 -33.32
CA ASP A 124 -26.26 31.26 -34.79
C ASP A 124 -24.92 31.39 -35.57
N GLU A 125 -23.71 31.19 -35.01
CA GLU A 125 -22.49 31.21 -35.87
C GLU A 125 -21.24 30.44 -35.36
N ALA A 126 -21.37 29.28 -34.70
CA ALA A 126 -20.20 28.56 -34.15
C ALA A 126 -19.93 27.15 -34.72
N TRP A 127 -20.60 26.75 -35.79
CA TRP A 127 -20.37 25.46 -36.46
C TRP A 127 -20.31 25.60 -37.98
N SER A 128 -19.30 26.26 -38.51
CA SER A 128 -18.91 26.03 -39.91
C SER A 128 -18.12 24.71 -39.97
N VAL A 129 -18.79 23.65 -40.43
CA VAL A 129 -18.20 22.36 -40.78
C VAL A 129 -17.62 22.48 -42.18
N ASP A 130 -16.36 22.92 -42.29
CA ASP A 130 -15.55 22.78 -43.51
C ASP A 130 -14.08 23.02 -43.14
N ASP A 131 -13.38 21.95 -42.74
CA ASP A 131 -11.93 21.73 -42.97
C ASP A 131 -11.47 20.44 -42.27
N ILE A 132 -11.87 19.28 -42.83
CA ILE A 132 -11.15 18.02 -42.62
C ILE A 132 -10.89 17.44 -44.01
N GLY A 133 -9.83 17.94 -44.63
CA GLY A 133 -9.26 17.41 -45.85
C GLY A 133 -7.74 17.45 -45.75
N GLU A 134 -7.15 16.33 -45.32
CA GLU A 134 -5.95 15.68 -45.88
C GLU A 134 -5.19 14.82 -44.85
N LEU A 135 -5.26 13.52 -45.08
CA LEU A 135 -4.43 12.45 -44.53
C LEU A 135 -3.18 12.30 -45.38
N GLN A 136 -2.01 12.02 -44.77
CA GLN A 136 -1.02 11.08 -45.34
C GLN A 136 0.10 10.75 -44.34
N VAL A 137 0.22 9.48 -43.95
CA VAL A 137 1.52 8.82 -43.74
C VAL A 137 1.37 7.33 -44.11
N GLU A 138 2.09 6.91 -45.15
CA GLU A 138 2.24 5.53 -45.63
C GLU A 138 3.40 4.79 -44.93
N LEU A 139 3.22 3.47 -44.74
CA LEU A 139 4.24 2.41 -44.60
C LEU A 139 4.27 1.65 -45.95
N PRO A 140 5.33 0.91 -46.40
CA PRO A 140 5.85 -0.28 -45.68
C PRO A 140 7.27 -0.86 -46.03
N GLU A 141 7.67 -1.89 -45.25
CA GLU A 141 8.32 -3.18 -45.61
C GLU A 141 9.85 -3.42 -45.85
N LEU A 142 10.34 -4.46 -45.12
CA LEU A 142 11.18 -5.62 -45.55
C LEU A 142 12.73 -5.69 -45.36
N HIS A 143 13.15 -6.80 -44.72
CA HIS A 143 14.42 -7.58 -44.75
C HIS A 143 15.75 -6.99 -44.23
N THR A 144 16.45 -7.75 -43.37
CA THR A 144 17.79 -8.32 -43.70
C THR A 144 18.12 -9.57 -42.86
N SER A 145 18.69 -10.54 -43.57
CA SER A 145 19.32 -11.80 -43.20
C SER A 145 20.69 -11.65 -42.52
N SER A 146 21.15 -12.67 -41.77
CA SER A 146 22.34 -13.48 -42.17
C SER A 146 23.19 -14.02 -40.99
N CYS A 147 23.46 -15.33 -41.08
CA CYS A 147 24.62 -16.17 -40.66
C CYS A 147 25.12 -16.28 -39.20
N ASP A 148 24.97 -17.51 -38.66
CA ASP A 148 25.98 -18.47 -38.13
C ASP A 148 27.00 -18.00 -37.08
N ASN A 149 27.15 -18.67 -35.93
CA ASN A 149 27.87 -19.95 -35.85
C ASN A 149 27.30 -20.90 -34.78
N ILE A 150 26.94 -22.10 -35.25
CA ILE A 150 26.59 -23.26 -34.46
C ILE A 150 27.86 -23.79 -33.76
N SER A 151 27.78 -24.09 -32.45
CA SER A 151 28.77 -24.91 -31.77
C SER A 151 28.05 -26.11 -31.15
N GLN A 152 28.22 -27.24 -31.82
CA GLN A 152 27.76 -28.58 -31.44
C GLN A 152 28.83 -29.23 -30.57
N PHE A 153 28.53 -29.51 -29.30
CA PHE A 153 29.05 -30.60 -28.45
C PHE A 153 28.24 -30.52 -27.13
N SER A 154 27.63 -31.52 -26.55
CA SER A 154 27.34 -32.88 -26.95
C SER A 154 26.03 -33.30 -26.28
N VAL A 155 25.30 -34.09 -27.04
CA VAL A 155 24.29 -35.07 -26.63
C VAL A 155 24.75 -35.88 -25.41
N ASP A 156 23.86 -36.06 -24.44
CA ASP A 156 23.60 -37.37 -23.84
C ASP A 156 22.16 -37.44 -23.30
N SER A 157 21.60 -38.63 -23.43
CA SER A 157 20.21 -38.89 -23.78
C SER A 157 19.32 -39.30 -22.60
N ILE A 158 18.02 -38.99 -22.78
CA ILE A 158 16.81 -39.81 -22.57
C ILE A 158 16.63 -40.65 -21.28
N THR A 159 15.52 -40.40 -20.57
CA THR A 159 14.37 -41.33 -20.52
C THR A 159 13.12 -40.43 -20.52
N SER A 160 12.22 -40.53 -21.49
CA SER A 160 11.04 -41.37 -21.38
C SER A 160 10.19 -41.18 -22.64
N GLN A 161 9.43 -42.22 -22.95
CA GLN A 161 8.83 -42.55 -24.22
C GLN A 161 7.85 -41.52 -24.81
N GLU A 162 7.75 -41.62 -26.14
CA GLU A 162 6.53 -41.42 -26.94
C GLU A 162 6.15 -39.97 -27.31
N SER A 163 6.74 -39.47 -28.39
CA SER A 163 6.01 -38.86 -29.53
C SER A 163 7.00 -38.33 -30.57
N LYS A 164 6.73 -38.64 -31.84
CA LYS A 164 7.43 -38.08 -32.99
C LYS A 164 7.09 -36.59 -33.09
N GLU A 165 8.05 -35.72 -32.84
CA GLU A 165 8.30 -34.45 -33.55
C GLU A 165 9.45 -33.70 -32.85
N PRO A 166 10.48 -33.20 -33.57
CA PRO A 166 11.51 -32.38 -32.95
C PRO A 166 10.87 -31.08 -32.47
N VAL A 167 10.85 -30.86 -31.15
CA VAL A 167 10.35 -29.62 -30.54
C VAL A 167 11.26 -28.47 -30.98
N PHE A 168 10.82 -27.71 -31.97
CA PHE A 168 11.48 -26.47 -32.38
C PHE A 168 11.25 -25.41 -31.30
N ILE A 169 12.23 -25.24 -30.41
CA ILE A 169 12.23 -24.14 -29.46
C ILE A 169 12.79 -22.92 -30.20
N ALA A 170 11.93 -21.96 -30.55
CA ALA A 170 12.38 -20.73 -31.16
C ALA A 170 13.27 -19.96 -30.16
N ALA A 171 14.37 -19.35 -30.62
CA ALA A 171 15.24 -18.55 -29.76
C ALA A 171 14.47 -17.41 -29.05
N GLY A 172 13.38 -16.93 -29.65
CA GLY A 172 12.44 -15.99 -29.03
C GLY A 172 11.71 -16.56 -27.81
N ASP A 173 11.38 -17.86 -27.79
CA ASP A 173 10.74 -18.52 -26.65
C ASP A 173 11.68 -18.66 -25.46
N ILE A 174 12.96 -18.93 -25.72
CA ILE A 174 14.00 -18.96 -24.69
C ILE A 174 14.15 -17.56 -24.10
N ARG A 175 14.24 -16.54 -24.96
CA ARG A 175 14.39 -15.14 -24.54
C ARG A 175 13.17 -14.65 -23.75
N ARG A 176 11.97 -15.04 -24.16
CA ARG A 176 10.71 -14.77 -23.44
C ARG A 176 10.69 -15.45 -22.08
N ARG A 177 11.01 -16.76 -22.00
CA ARG A 177 11.08 -17.48 -20.71
C ARG A 177 12.14 -16.93 -19.77
N LEU A 178 13.31 -16.52 -20.29
CA LEU A 178 14.34 -15.90 -19.46
C LEU A 178 13.89 -14.53 -18.94
N SER A 179 13.31 -13.68 -19.79
CA SER A 179 12.73 -12.39 -19.36
C SER A 179 11.60 -12.58 -18.35
N GLU A 180 10.73 -13.57 -18.56
CA GLU A 180 9.68 -13.93 -17.61
C GLU A 180 10.30 -14.40 -16.28
N GLN A 181 11.31 -15.26 -16.29
CA GLN A 181 11.99 -15.71 -15.06
C GLN A 181 12.73 -14.60 -14.32
N LEU A 182 13.36 -13.64 -15.01
CA LEU A 182 14.03 -12.49 -14.41
C LEU A 182 13.04 -11.42 -13.90
N ALA A 183 11.83 -11.33 -14.47
CA ALA A 183 10.78 -10.43 -14.00
C ALA A 183 10.13 -10.90 -12.69
N HIS A 184 10.35 -12.16 -12.27
CA HIS A 184 9.89 -12.64 -10.98
C HIS A 184 10.92 -12.27 -9.91
N THR A 185 10.64 -11.21 -9.16
CA THR A 185 11.33 -10.92 -7.90
C THR A 185 11.21 -12.13 -6.96
N PRO A 186 12.26 -12.48 -6.19
CA PRO A 186 12.30 -13.71 -5.40
C PRO A 186 11.49 -13.57 -4.10
N THR A 187 10.18 -13.36 -4.21
CA THR A 187 9.23 -13.45 -3.08
C THR A 187 7.92 -14.10 -3.53
N SER A 188 7.97 -15.16 -4.33
CA SER A 188 6.74 -15.88 -4.71
C SER A 188 6.41 -16.97 -3.69
N PHE A 189 5.88 -16.57 -2.52
CA PHE A 189 4.98 -17.46 -1.79
C PHE A 189 3.74 -17.65 -2.65
N LYS A 190 3.52 -18.88 -3.12
CA LYS A 190 2.36 -19.25 -3.94
C LYS A 190 1.08 -18.68 -3.32
N ARG A 191 0.22 -18.09 -4.15
CA ARG A 191 -1.09 -17.58 -3.73
C ARG A 191 -1.92 -18.75 -3.24
N ASP A 192 -2.01 -18.90 -1.93
CA ASP A 192 -2.96 -19.80 -1.30
C ASP A 192 -4.33 -19.10 -1.34
N PRO A 193 -5.34 -19.63 -2.07
CA PRO A 193 -6.68 -19.08 -2.08
C PRO A 193 -7.31 -19.03 -0.69
N GLU A 194 -6.89 -19.91 0.22
CA GLU A 194 -7.40 -20.05 1.59
C GLU A 194 -6.70 -19.10 2.58
N ASP A 195 -5.64 -18.39 2.17
CA ASP A 195 -4.91 -17.44 3.03
C ASP A 195 -4.86 -16.01 2.44
N PRO A 196 -5.92 -15.21 2.63
CA PRO A 196 -5.91 -13.79 2.25
C PRO A 196 -4.91 -12.96 3.07
N SER A 197 -4.43 -13.44 4.23
CA SER A 197 -3.44 -12.73 5.02
C SER A 197 -2.06 -12.73 4.37
N ALA A 198 -1.72 -13.82 3.69
CA ALA A 198 -0.50 -13.87 2.89
C ALA A 198 -0.48 -12.74 1.85
N VAL A 199 -1.63 -12.40 1.25
CA VAL A 199 -1.73 -11.28 0.28
C VAL A 199 -1.48 -9.93 0.94
N ALA A 200 -2.04 -9.68 2.13
CA ALA A 200 -1.76 -8.45 2.88
C ALA A 200 -0.29 -8.34 3.31
N LEU A 201 0.42 -9.47 3.48
CA LEU A 201 1.85 -9.51 3.80
C LEU A 201 2.77 -9.51 2.56
N LYS A 202 2.24 -9.63 1.33
CA LYS A 202 3.04 -9.75 0.10
C LYS A 202 3.69 -8.46 -0.37
N GLU A 203 3.09 -7.31 -0.08
CA GLU A 203 3.66 -6.04 -0.54
C GLU A 203 4.92 -5.69 0.30
N PRO A 204 6.00 -5.16 -0.32
CA PRO A 204 7.16 -4.67 0.40
C PRO A 204 6.79 -3.63 1.46
N TRP A 205 7.50 -3.64 2.59
CA TRP A 205 7.25 -2.71 3.70
C TRP A 205 7.24 -1.25 3.26
N GLN A 206 8.19 -0.85 2.42
CA GLN A 206 8.33 0.51 1.91
C GLN A 206 7.11 0.94 1.08
N GLU A 207 6.56 0.04 0.27
CA GLU A 207 5.35 0.29 -0.52
C GLU A 207 4.13 0.39 0.38
N LYS A 208 4.03 -0.49 1.39
CA LYS A 208 2.95 -0.45 2.37
C LYS A 208 2.93 0.87 3.14
N VAL A 209 4.10 1.31 3.59
CA VAL A 209 4.30 2.61 4.25
C VAL A 209 3.85 3.73 3.32
N ARG A 210 4.30 3.75 2.06
CA ARG A 210 3.92 4.78 1.08
C ARG A 210 2.40 4.83 0.87
N ARG A 211 1.78 3.69 0.59
CA ARG A 211 0.34 3.59 0.31
C ARG A 211 -0.50 4.03 1.50
N ILE A 212 -0.14 3.60 2.72
CA ILE A 212 -0.84 4.02 3.95
C ILE A 212 -0.61 5.52 4.20
N ARG A 213 0.60 6.02 3.97
CA ARG A 213 0.93 7.45 4.13
C ARG A 213 0.11 8.33 3.18
N GLU A 214 -0.01 7.94 1.92
CA GLU A 214 -0.76 8.69 0.89
C GLU A 214 -2.26 8.78 1.18
N GLY A 215 -2.83 7.74 1.79
CA GLY A 215 -4.23 7.69 2.23
C GLY A 215 -4.47 8.18 3.65
N SER A 216 -3.42 8.62 4.37
CA SER A 216 -3.55 9.06 5.76
C SER A 216 -3.78 10.57 5.85
N PRO A 217 -4.71 11.02 6.71
CA PRO A 217 -4.85 12.43 7.08
C PRO A 217 -3.58 13.01 7.72
N TYR A 218 -2.77 12.17 8.38
CA TYR A 218 -1.54 12.57 9.07
C TYR A 218 -0.28 12.34 8.23
N GLY A 219 -0.39 11.67 7.09
CA GLY A 219 0.78 11.21 6.32
C GLY A 219 1.67 12.33 5.77
N HIS A 220 1.13 13.54 5.61
CA HIS A 220 1.89 14.71 5.17
C HIS A 220 2.83 15.27 6.24
N LEU A 221 2.69 14.86 7.50
CA LEU A 221 3.52 15.35 8.60
C LEU A 221 4.93 14.73 8.54
N PRO A 222 5.99 15.52 8.85
CA PRO A 222 7.37 15.04 8.77
C PRO A 222 7.72 14.03 9.87
N ASN A 223 7.08 14.13 11.04
CA ASN A 223 7.24 13.22 12.17
C ASN A 223 6.29 12.02 12.12
N TRP A 224 5.61 11.80 10.98
CA TRP A 224 4.74 10.63 10.81
C TRP A 224 5.57 9.36 10.62
N ARG A 225 5.22 8.33 11.39
CA ARG A 225 5.81 7.00 11.34
C ARG A 225 4.71 5.94 11.28
N LEU A 226 4.97 4.89 10.51
CA LEU A 226 4.15 3.67 10.52
C LEU A 226 4.84 2.60 11.37
N LEU A 227 4.11 2.08 12.35
CA LEU A 227 4.51 0.98 13.21
C LEU A 227 3.68 -0.26 12.86
N SER A 228 4.21 -1.43 13.18
CA SER A 228 3.55 -2.72 12.98
C SER A 228 3.70 -3.57 14.24
N MET A 229 2.65 -4.26 14.66
CA MET A 229 2.74 -5.23 15.75
C MET A 229 1.79 -6.41 15.56
N ILE A 230 2.20 -7.55 16.11
CA ILE A 230 1.34 -8.71 16.28
C ILE A 230 0.79 -8.67 17.70
N VAL A 231 -0.53 -8.64 17.82
CA VAL A 231 -1.21 -8.75 19.10
C VAL A 231 -1.59 -10.20 19.35
N LYS A 232 -0.93 -10.81 20.33
CA LYS A 232 -1.23 -12.15 20.84
C LYS A 232 -2.08 -12.03 22.10
N CYS A 233 -3.28 -12.61 22.10
CA CYS A 233 -4.18 -12.57 23.24
C CYS A 233 -4.31 -13.95 23.89
N GLY A 234 -3.82 -14.08 25.12
CA GLY A 234 -3.89 -15.35 25.87
C GLY A 234 -2.75 -16.33 25.60
N ASP A 235 -1.68 -15.87 24.95
CA ASP A 235 -0.39 -16.55 24.88
C ASP A 235 0.53 -16.04 25.98
N ASP A 236 1.31 -16.94 26.58
CA ASP A 236 2.38 -16.59 27.51
C ASP A 236 3.68 -16.37 26.75
N LEU A 237 4.10 -15.11 26.63
CA LEU A 237 5.28 -14.72 25.84
C LEU A 237 6.59 -14.73 26.63
N ARG A 238 6.60 -15.25 27.87
CA ARG A 238 7.80 -15.25 28.72
C ARG A 238 8.93 -16.11 28.13
N GLN A 239 8.60 -17.23 27.49
CA GLN A 239 9.59 -18.09 26.84
C GLN A 239 10.18 -17.41 25.60
N GLU A 240 9.36 -16.78 24.76
CA GLU A 240 9.82 -16.01 23.62
C GLU A 240 10.67 -14.80 24.03
N LEU A 241 10.34 -14.14 25.15
CA LEU A 241 11.15 -13.06 25.71
C LEU A 241 12.53 -13.55 26.14
N LEU A 242 12.61 -14.70 26.82
CA LEU A 242 13.88 -15.31 27.18
C LEU A 242 14.71 -15.64 25.93
N ALA A 243 14.07 -16.26 24.93
CA ALA A 243 14.73 -16.56 23.66
C ALA A 243 15.23 -15.28 22.96
N PHE A 244 14.44 -14.21 22.96
CA PHE A 244 14.84 -12.91 22.42
C PHE A 244 16.06 -12.33 23.14
N GLN A 245 16.11 -12.39 24.48
CA GLN A 245 17.25 -11.94 25.26
C GLN A 245 18.52 -12.73 24.93
N VAL A 246 18.41 -14.06 24.82
CA VAL A 246 19.52 -14.93 24.40
C VAL A 246 20.00 -14.56 22.99
N LEU A 247 19.08 -14.38 22.04
CA LEU A 247 19.42 -13.98 20.67
C LEU A 247 20.14 -12.63 20.63
N LYS A 248 19.67 -11.65 21.40
CA LYS A 248 20.33 -10.34 21.53
C LYS A 248 21.74 -10.48 22.09
N GLN A 249 21.92 -11.31 23.12
CA GLN A 249 23.23 -11.53 23.72
C GLN A 249 24.21 -12.20 22.75
N LEU A 250 23.73 -13.13 21.91
CA LEU A 250 24.53 -13.79 20.89
C LEU A 250 24.87 -12.86 19.71
N GLN A 251 23.98 -11.94 19.36
CA GLN A 251 24.22 -10.95 18.30
C GLN A 251 25.37 -9.99 18.65
N VAL A 252 25.49 -9.59 19.92
CA VAL A 252 26.53 -8.67 20.41
C VAL A 252 27.93 -9.32 20.43
N ARG A 253 28.02 -10.65 20.29
CA ARG A 253 29.28 -11.41 20.38
C ARG A 253 29.92 -11.75 19.01
N LYS A 254 29.49 -11.10 17.93
CA LYS A 254 30.17 -11.12 16.63
C LYS A 254 30.77 -9.76 16.34
#